data_AF-A0A5Y0RZP4-F1
#
_entry.id   AF-A0A5Y0RZP4-F1
#
_cell.length_a   1.000
_cell.length_b   1.000
_cell.length_c   1.000
_cell.angle_alpha   90.00
_cell.angle_beta   90.00
_cell.angle_gamma   90.00
#
_symmetry.space_group_name_H-M   'P 1'
#
loop_
_entity.id
_entity.type
_entity.pdbx_description
1 polymer ?
#
loop_
_entity_poly.entity_id
_entity_poly.type
_entity_poly.pdbx_seq_one_letter_code
_entity_poly.pdbx_strand_id
1 'polypeptide(L)'
;MTLKKIAVEDYFESELSGIVTEDDTHITINIPGVWAYDISRLSCQTAEQVLGWASHLAEKQWMTMEALRRFIIIASHNAGIDL
;
A
#
# COMPACT_ATOMS: atom_id res chain seq x y z
N MET A 1 0.58 -29.02 18.44
CA MET A 1 -0.31 -28.85 17.27
C MET A 1 -0.08 -27.43 16.74
N THR A 2 0.83 -27.29 15.78
CA THR A 2 1.28 -25.99 15.25
C THR A 2 0.36 -25.60 14.11
N LEU A 3 -0.77 -24.99 14.43
CA LEU A 3 -1.69 -24.47 13.43
C LEU A 3 -1.03 -23.29 12.69
N LYS A 4 -0.89 -23.45 11.38
CA LYS A 4 -1.23 -22.41 10.39
C LYS A 4 -0.60 -21.02 10.61
N LYS A 5 0.69 -20.89 10.91
CA LYS A 5 1.33 -19.56 10.88
C LYS A 5 1.33 -18.98 9.45
N ILE A 6 1.62 -19.84 8.46
CA ILE A 6 1.64 -19.51 7.02
C ILE A 6 0.25 -19.13 6.49
N ALA A 7 -0.82 -19.80 6.92
CA ALA A 7 -2.17 -19.53 6.39
C ALA A 7 -2.84 -18.28 6.99
N VAL A 8 -2.29 -17.73 8.06
CA VAL A 8 -2.81 -16.49 8.68
C VAL A 8 -2.20 -15.28 7.99
N GLU A 9 -0.90 -15.28 7.71
CA GLU A 9 -0.23 -14.22 6.93
C GLU A 9 -0.83 -14.06 5.52
N ASP A 10 -1.12 -15.16 4.83
CA ASP A 10 -1.78 -15.16 3.50
C ASP A 10 -3.23 -14.61 3.56
N TYR A 11 -3.95 -14.88 4.66
CA TYR A 11 -5.31 -14.38 4.87
C TYR A 11 -5.34 -12.86 5.14
N PHE A 12 -4.36 -12.35 5.90
CA PHE A 12 -4.22 -10.90 6.12
C PHE A 12 -3.86 -10.16 4.83
N GLU A 13 -2.99 -10.72 3.98
CA GLU A 13 -2.67 -10.10 2.68
C GLU A 13 -3.88 -10.04 1.75
N SER A 14 -4.77 -11.03 1.80
CA SER A 14 -5.99 -11.07 0.97
C SER A 14 -7.06 -10.06 1.39
N GLU A 15 -7.14 -9.64 2.65
CA GLU A 15 -8.03 -8.54 3.07
C GLU A 15 -7.40 -7.16 2.78
N LEU A 16 -6.07 -7.05 2.88
CA LEU A 16 -5.34 -5.81 2.59
C LEU A 16 -5.21 -5.51 1.09
N SER A 17 -5.27 -6.52 0.22
CA SER A 17 -5.29 -6.32 -1.23
C SER A 17 -6.50 -5.53 -1.72
N GLY A 18 -7.60 -5.51 -0.96
CA GLY A 18 -8.77 -4.69 -1.28
C GLY A 18 -8.63 -3.21 -0.87
N ILE A 19 -7.67 -2.89 0.00
CA ILE A 19 -7.45 -1.56 0.55
C ILE A 19 -6.47 -0.77 -0.31
N VAL A 20 -5.44 -1.42 -0.87
CA VAL A 20 -4.51 -0.77 -1.79
C VAL A 20 -4.34 -1.62 -3.04
N THR A 21 -4.77 -1.06 -4.16
CA THR A 21 -4.72 -1.67 -5.49
C THR A 21 -3.81 -0.86 -6.40
N GLU A 22 -3.17 -1.49 -7.37
CA GLU A 22 -2.45 -0.79 -8.44
C GLU A 22 -3.04 -1.13 -9.81
N ASP A 23 -3.01 -0.14 -10.70
CA ASP A 23 -3.22 -0.30 -12.14
C ASP A 23 -1.96 0.18 -12.90
N ASP A 24 -2.02 0.24 -14.23
CA ASP A 24 -0.87 0.68 -15.03
C ASP A 24 -0.44 2.13 -14.75
N THR A 25 -1.36 2.97 -14.28
CA THR A 25 -1.21 4.42 -14.18
C THR A 25 -1.23 4.94 -12.74
N HIS A 26 -2.01 4.33 -11.86
CA HIS A 26 -2.22 4.79 -10.48
C HIS A 26 -2.09 3.66 -9.45
N ILE A 27 -1.82 4.08 -8.21
CA ILE A 27 -1.96 3.29 -6.98
C ILE A 27 -3.16 3.88 -6.25
N THR A 28 -4.20 3.08 -6.07
CA THR A 28 -5.46 3.49 -5.45
C THR A 28 -5.55 2.95 -4.03
N ILE A 29 -5.77 3.85 -3.08
CA ILE A 29 -6.04 3.51 -1.68
C ILE A 29 -7.55 3.63 -1.45
N ASN A 30 -8.22 2.49 -1.31
CA ASN A 30 -9.65 2.43 -1.07
C ASN A 30 -9.96 2.58 0.42
N ILE A 31 -10.70 3.62 0.79
CA ILE A 31 -11.12 3.88 2.16
C ILE A 31 -12.55 3.35 2.31
N PRO A 32 -12.77 2.25 3.06
CA PRO A 32 -14.05 1.55 3.08
C PRO A 32 -15.23 2.46 3.42
N GLY A 33 -16.19 2.54 2.51
CA GLY A 33 -17.44 3.28 2.73
C GLY A 33 -17.33 4.81 2.64
N VAL A 34 -16.18 5.35 2.20
CA VAL A 34 -16.00 6.81 2.09
C VAL A 34 -15.62 7.23 0.67
N TRP A 35 -14.43 6.88 0.19
CA TRP A 35 -13.88 7.29 -1.11
C TRP A 35 -12.55 6.58 -1.40
N ALA A 36 -12.01 6.73 -2.62
CA ALA A 36 -10.72 6.18 -3.03
C ALA A 36 -9.69 7.29 -3.33
N TYR A 37 -8.46 7.12 -2.86
CA TYR A 37 -7.36 8.06 -3.08
C TYR A 37 -6.41 7.53 -4.15
N ASP A 38 -6.32 8.22 -5.28
CA ASP A 38 -5.44 7.84 -6.39
C ASP A 38 -4.11 8.57 -6.32
N ILE A 39 -3.03 7.81 -6.45
CA ILE A 39 -1.66 8.30 -6.48
C ILE A 39 -1.05 7.90 -7.81
N SER A 40 -0.55 8.86 -8.59
CA SER A 40 0.07 8.53 -9.88
C SER A 40 1.37 7.73 -9.68
N ARG A 41 1.53 6.63 -10.41
CA ARG A 41 2.78 5.82 -10.38
C ARG A 41 4.01 6.63 -10.80
N LEU A 42 3.83 7.59 -11.71
CA LEU A 42 4.90 8.51 -12.13
C LEU A 42 5.45 9.35 -10.97
N SER A 43 4.68 9.50 -9.90
CA SER A 43 5.10 10.22 -8.70
C SER A 43 5.72 9.31 -7.62
N CYS A 44 5.97 8.04 -7.94
CA CYS A 44 6.54 7.01 -7.06
C CYS A 44 7.68 6.23 -7.74
N GLN A 45 8.50 6.87 -8.59
CA GLN A 45 9.55 6.21 -9.37
C GLN A 45 10.89 6.10 -8.64
N THR A 46 11.10 6.87 -7.57
CA THR A 46 12.33 6.87 -6.77
C THR A 46 12.06 6.64 -5.30
N ALA A 47 13.07 6.17 -4.55
CA ALA A 47 12.95 5.96 -3.11
C ALA A 47 12.52 7.25 -2.37
N GLU A 48 13.07 8.40 -2.78
CA GLU A 48 12.73 9.71 -2.21
C GLU A 48 11.25 10.06 -2.44
N GLN A 49 10.73 9.77 -3.63
CA GLN A 49 9.32 9.99 -3.97
C GLN A 49 8.39 9.07 -3.17
N VAL A 50 8.75 7.79 -3.06
CA VAL A 50 7.99 6.81 -2.26
C VAL A 50 7.95 7.24 -0.78
N LEU A 51 9.08 7.65 -0.22
CA LEU A 51 9.17 8.14 1.16
C LEU A 51 8.42 9.47 1.36
N GLY A 52 8.46 10.37 0.38
CA GLY A 52 7.69 11.61 0.40
C GLY A 52 6.19 11.34 0.45
N TRP A 53 5.70 10.42 -0.38
CA TRP A 53 4.31 9.98 -0.33
C TRP A 53 3.97 9.25 0.95
N ALA A 54 4.81 8.32 1.40
CA ALA A 54 4.58 7.60 2.66
C ALA A 54 4.47 8.57 3.85
N SER A 55 5.33 9.58 3.90
CA SER A 55 5.27 10.64 4.93
C SER A 55 3.99 11.45 4.82
N HIS A 56 3.62 11.89 3.61
CA HIS A 56 2.38 12.63 3.38
C HIS A 56 1.12 11.85 3.77
N LEU A 57 1.10 10.55 3.49
CA LEU A 57 0.01 9.64 3.81
C LEU A 57 -0.07 9.35 5.32
N ALA A 58 1.07 9.25 6.00
CA ALA A 58 1.13 9.04 7.45
C ALA A 58 0.49 10.19 8.24
N GLU A 59 0.47 11.41 7.69
CA GLU A 59 -0.19 12.57 8.32
C GLU A 59 -1.72 12.53 8.20
N LYS A 60 -2.29 11.69 7.33
CA LYS A 60 -3.73 11.65 7.08
C LYS A 60 -4.44 10.86 8.17
N GLN A 61 -5.46 11.47 8.78
CA GLN A 61 -6.25 10.86 9.86
C GLN A 61 -6.99 9.58 9.46
N TRP A 62 -7.28 9.41 8.16
CA TRP A 62 -7.95 8.24 7.62
C TRP A 62 -6.97 7.12 7.21
N MET A 63 -5.65 7.38 7.26
CA MET A 63 -4.65 6.39 6.89
C MET A 63 -4.42 5.41 8.03
N THR A 64 -4.39 4.11 7.69
CA THR A 64 -4.03 3.05 8.64
C THR A 64 -2.61 2.57 8.38
N MET A 65 -1.96 2.04 9.42
CA MET A 65 -0.60 1.51 9.30
C MET A 65 -0.50 0.37 8.28
N GLU A 66 -1.55 -0.45 8.18
CA GLU A 66 -1.61 -1.57 7.23
C GLU A 66 -1.73 -1.09 5.78
N ALA A 67 -2.59 -0.10 5.51
CA ALA A 67 -2.72 0.51 4.19
C ALA A 67 -1.42 1.22 3.77
N LEU A 68 -0.79 1.95 4.71
CA LEU A 68 0.48 2.61 4.47
C LEU A 68 1.60 1.62 4.15
N ARG A 69 1.70 0.52 4.92
CA ARG A 69 2.67 -0.54 4.67
C ARG A 69 2.48 -1.16 3.29
N ARG A 70 1.22 -1.46 2.90
CA ARG A 70 0.91 -2.01 1.59
C ARG A 70 1.25 -1.03 0.46
N PHE A 71 0.94 0.25 0.64
CA PHE A 71 1.36 1.31 -0.28
C PHE A 71 2.88 1.32 -0.47
N ILE A 72 3.66 1.29 0.61
CA ILE A 72 5.13 1.31 0.53
C ILE A 72 5.65 0.10 -0.25
N ILE A 73 5.11 -1.10 -0.03
CA ILE A 73 5.52 -2.31 -0.74
C ILE A 73 5.24 -2.17 -2.25
N ILE A 74 4.03 -1.77 -2.63
CA ILE A 74 3.62 -1.62 -4.03
C ILE A 74 4.44 -0.52 -4.72
N ALA A 75 4.55 0.64 -4.08
CA ALA A 75 5.28 1.79 -4.62
C ALA A 75 6.78 1.50 -4.75
N SER A 76 7.38 0.75 -3.81
CA SER A 76 8.78 0.35 -3.88
C SER A 76 9.03 -0.67 -4.99
N HIS A 77 8.14 -1.65 -5.17
CA HIS A 77 8.22 -2.58 -6.29
C HIS A 77 8.10 -1.85 -7.64
N ASN A 78 7.21 -0.85 -7.73
CA ASN A 78 7.12 0.01 -8.91
C ASN A 78 8.41 0.79 -9.21
N ALA A 79 9.07 1.29 -8.16
CA ALA A 79 10.34 1.99 -8.25
C ALA A 79 11.55 1.06 -8.49
N GLY A 80 11.36 -0.27 -8.54
CA GLY A 80 12.44 -1.25 -8.66
C GLY A 80 13.33 -1.35 -7.41
N ILE A 81 12.77 -1.03 -6.23
CA ILE A 81 13.45 -1.10 -4.94
C ILE A 81 13.12 -2.46 -4.29
N ASP A 82 14.16 -3.20 -3.91
CA ASP A 82 14.03 -4.44 -3.16
C ASP A 82 13.93 -4.12 -1.65
N LEU A 83 12.91 -4.67 -0.96
CA LEU A 83 12.54 -4.37 0.43
C LEU A 83 12.52 -5.64 1.31
#